data_AF-B9SKV8-F1
#
_entry.id   AF-B9SKV8-F1
#
_cell.length_a   1.000
_cell.length_b   1.000
_cell.length_c   1.000
_cell.angle_alpha   90.00
_cell.angle_beta   90.00
_cell.angle_gamma   90.00
#
_symmetry.space_group_name_H-M   'P 1'
#
loop_
_entity.id
_entity.type
_entity.pdbx_description
1 polymer ?
#
loop_
_entity_poly.entity_id
_entity_poly.type
_entity_poly.pdbx_seq_one_letter_code
_entity_poly.pdbx_strand_id
1 'polypeptide(L)'
;MGSVHFKDVAMAHIMVYENPSASGRHLCVEAISHYGDFVAKVVELYPEYKVPRLPKDTQPGLLRAKDGAKKLMELGLEFIPMEQIIKDAVESLKSKGLIP
;
A
#
# COMPACT_ATOMS: atom_id res chain seq x y z
N MET A 1 -7.18 6.63 0.75
CA MET A 1 -6.38 5.91 -0.25
C MET A 1 -5.91 4.58 0.34
N GLY A 2 -5.84 3.52 -0.47
CA GLY A 2 -5.33 2.21 -0.03
C GLY A 2 -4.17 1.79 -0.92
N SER A 3 -3.03 1.46 -0.31
CA SER A 3 -1.84 0.94 -1.01
C SER A 3 -1.62 -0.52 -0.63
N VAL A 4 -1.06 -1.29 -1.56
CA VAL A 4 -0.69 -2.69 -1.35
C VAL A 4 0.49 -3.04 -2.23
N HIS A 5 1.40 -3.88 -1.72
CA HIS A 5 2.51 -4.36 -2.51
C HIS A 5 2.04 -5.40 -3.54
N PHE A 6 2.60 -5.39 -4.76
CA PHE A 6 2.18 -6.32 -5.80
C PHE A 6 2.42 -7.80 -5.41
N LYS A 7 3.46 -8.09 -4.61
CA LYS A 7 3.70 -9.44 -4.06
C LYS A 7 2.61 -9.86 -3.08
N ASP A 8 2.10 -8.95 -2.26
CA ASP A 8 1.02 -9.26 -1.32
C ASP A 8 -0.28 -9.51 -2.08
N VAL A 9 -0.52 -8.78 -3.16
CA VAL A 9 -1.65 -9.06 -4.07
C VAL A 9 -1.50 -10.45 -4.67
N ALA A 10 -0.34 -10.81 -5.20
CA ALA A 10 -0.11 -12.14 -5.76
C ALA A 10 -0.28 -13.25 -4.71
N MET A 11 0.27 -13.07 -3.51
CA MET A 11 0.14 -14.00 -2.40
C MET A 11 -1.32 -14.12 -1.94
N ALA A 12 -2.05 -13.01 -1.84
CA ALA A 12 -3.47 -13.01 -1.50
C ALA A 12 -4.29 -13.85 -2.48
N HIS A 13 -4.01 -13.75 -3.79
CA HIS A 13 -4.68 -14.57 -4.80
C HIS A 13 -4.42 -16.07 -4.58
N ILE A 14 -3.18 -16.46 -4.29
CA ILE A 14 -2.82 -17.85 -4.00
C ILE A 14 -3.55 -18.32 -2.73
N MET A 15 -3.48 -17.57 -1.64
CA MET A 15 -4.07 -17.95 -0.36
C MET A 15 -5.60 -18.11 -0.42
N VAL A 16 -6.31 -17.21 -1.10
CA VAL A 16 -7.77 -17.34 -1.22
C VAL A 16 -8.19 -18.46 -2.17
N TYR A 17 -7.33 -18.83 -3.12
CA TYR A 17 -7.57 -19.97 -4.00
C TYR A 17 -7.31 -21.30 -3.29
N GLU A 18 -6.23 -21.40 -2.53
CA GLU A 18 -5.80 -22.63 -1.86
C GLU A 18 -6.57 -22.93 -0.57
N ASN A 19 -7.17 -21.92 0.08
CA ASN A 19 -7.92 -22.11 1.31
C ASN A 19 -9.40 -22.41 1.02
N PRO A 20 -9.90 -23.65 1.26
CA PRO A 20 -11.28 -24.02 0.94
C PRO A 20 -12.33 -23.28 1.79
N SER A 21 -11.92 -22.71 2.93
CA SER A 21 -12.79 -21.92 3.81
C SER A 21 -12.90 -20.45 3.37
N ALA A 22 -12.05 -19.99 2.44
CA ALA A 22 -12.11 -18.63 1.93
C ALA A 22 -13.41 -18.44 1.12
N SER A 23 -14.18 -17.41 1.50
CA SER A 23 -15.47 -17.14 0.85
C SER A 23 -15.76 -15.64 0.75
N GLY A 24 -16.55 -15.27 -0.25
CA GLY A 24 -16.95 -13.90 -0.51
C GLY A 24 -15.77 -12.98 -0.87
N ARG A 25 -15.87 -11.71 -0.48
CA ARG A 25 -14.90 -10.66 -0.83
C ARG A 25 -13.80 -10.56 0.22
N HIS A 26 -12.59 -10.26 -0.23
CA HIS A 26 -11.41 -10.00 0.60
C HIS A 26 -10.79 -8.67 0.17
N LEU A 27 -10.83 -7.66 1.03
CA LEU A 27 -10.14 -6.40 0.75
C LEU A 27 -8.63 -6.63 0.89
N CYS A 28 -7.86 -6.28 -0.14
CA CYS A 28 -6.41 -6.45 -0.18
C CYS A 28 -5.75 -5.07 -0.16
N VAL A 29 -5.41 -4.61 1.05
CA VAL A 29 -4.81 -3.29 1.30
C VAL A 29 -3.94 -3.39 2.55
N GLU A 30 -2.74 -2.83 2.53
CA GLU A 30 -1.87 -2.78 3.72
C GLU A 30 -2.49 -1.87 4.78
N ALA A 31 -2.82 -0.63 4.40
CA ALA A 31 -3.55 0.31 5.25
C ALA A 31 -4.42 1.26 4.43
N ILE A 32 -5.46 1.78 5.08
CA ILE A 32 -6.23 2.92 4.60
C ILE A 32 -5.59 4.17 5.20
N SER A 33 -5.07 5.04 4.33
CA SER A 33 -4.38 6.28 4.70
C SER A 33 -4.91 7.46 3.89
N HIS A 34 -4.65 8.68 4.35
CA HIS A 34 -4.92 9.85 3.51
C HIS A 34 -3.88 9.94 2.40
N TYR A 35 -4.25 10.52 1.27
CA TYR A 35 -3.29 10.74 0.18
C TYR A 35 -2.14 11.67 0.61
N GLY A 36 -2.43 12.64 1.49
CA GLY A 36 -1.40 13.47 2.12
C GLY A 36 -0.36 12.67 2.93
N ASP A 37 -0.76 11.58 3.58
CA ASP A 37 0.17 10.73 4.34
C ASP A 37 1.15 10.01 3.41
N PHE A 38 0.64 9.47 2.30
CA PHE A 38 1.46 8.83 1.27
C PHE A 38 2.45 9.82 0.66
N VAL A 39 1.97 11.01 0.27
CA VAL A 39 2.84 12.05 -0.31
C VAL A 39 3.90 12.51 0.68
N ALA A 40 3.55 12.69 1.96
CA ALA A 40 4.51 13.02 3.00
C ALA A 40 5.58 11.92 3.15
N LYS A 41 5.19 10.64 3.08
CA LYS A 41 6.13 9.51 3.13
C LYS A 41 7.05 9.47 1.91
N VAL A 42 6.56 9.77 0.70
CA VAL A 42 7.42 9.88 -0.49
C VAL A 42 8.45 11.01 -0.34
N VAL A 43 8.04 12.18 0.16
CA VAL A 43 8.93 13.33 0.39
C VAL A 43 9.99 13.00 1.46
N GLU A 44 9.62 12.29 2.51
CA GLU A 44 10.54 11.83 3.56
C GLU A 44 11.60 10.87 3.01
N LEU A 45 11.19 9.91 2.17
CA LEU A 45 12.07 8.88 1.63
C LEU A 45 12.96 9.37 0.49
N TYR A 46 12.45 10.31 -0.33
CA TYR A 46 13.11 10.79 -1.53
C TYR A 46 13.02 12.32 -1.65
N PRO A 47 13.70 13.07 -0.76
CA PRO A 47 13.66 14.52 -0.74
C PRO A 47 14.27 15.18 -2.00
N GLU A 48 15.02 14.43 -2.81
CA GLU A 48 15.56 14.88 -4.09
C GLU A 48 14.48 15.13 -5.16
N TYR A 49 13.31 14.48 -5.04
CA TYR A 49 12.21 14.68 -5.98
C TYR A 49 11.33 15.86 -5.59
N LYS A 50 10.94 16.64 -6.60
CA LYS A 50 10.01 17.77 -6.44
C LYS A 50 8.56 17.29 -6.34
N VAL A 51 8.23 16.65 -5.22
CA VAL A 51 6.87 16.19 -4.95
C VAL A 51 6.04 17.33 -4.32
N PRO A 52 4.82 17.62 -4.82
CA PRO A 52 3.97 18.65 -4.23
C PRO A 52 3.66 18.39 -2.76
N ARG A 53 3.69 19.44 -1.92
CA ARG A 53 3.15 19.34 -0.56
C ARG A 53 1.63 19.46 -0.60
N LEU A 54 0.96 18.52 0.03
CA LEU A 54 -0.50 18.52 0.11
C LEU A 54 -0.99 19.03 1.48
N PRO A 55 -2.24 19.53 1.56
CA PRO A 55 -2.88 19.78 2.84
C PRO A 55 -2.89 18.53 3.72
N LYS A 56 -2.87 18.73 5.04
CA LYS A 56 -2.89 17.63 6.02
C LYS A 56 -4.13 16.75 5.88
N ASP A 57 -5.27 17.35 5.52
CA ASP A 57 -6.50 16.63 5.23
C ASP A 57 -6.83 16.76 3.74
N THR A 58 -6.47 15.74 2.97
CA THR A 58 -6.82 15.64 1.56
C THR A 58 -8.21 15.01 1.36
N GLN A 59 -8.74 14.35 2.38
CA GLN A 59 -9.95 13.52 2.31
C GLN A 59 -10.76 13.66 3.60
N PRO A 60 -11.52 14.76 3.75
CA PRO A 60 -12.33 15.00 4.94
C PRO A 60 -13.29 13.84 5.20
N GLY A 61 -13.31 13.36 6.45
CA GLY A 61 -14.17 12.25 6.87
C GLY A 61 -13.64 10.85 6.53
N LEU A 62 -12.53 10.71 5.80
CA LEU A 62 -11.92 9.40 5.59
C LEU A 62 -11.20 8.94 6.86
N LEU A 63 -11.61 7.80 7.40
CA LEU A 63 -10.93 7.16 8.51
C LEU A 63 -9.61 6.53 8.06
N ARG A 64 -8.58 6.64 8.90
CA ARG A 64 -7.35 5.86 8.77
C ARG A 64 -7.58 4.51 9.45
N ALA A 65 -7.19 3.42 8.78
CA ALA A 65 -7.34 2.07 9.33
C ALA A 65 -6.12 1.23 8.96
N LYS A 66 -5.50 0.58 9.94
CA LYS A 66 -4.34 -0.31 9.73
C LYS A 66 -4.76 -1.76 9.45
N ASP A 67 -6.01 -2.10 9.70
CA ASP A 67 -6.56 -3.45 9.68
C ASP A 67 -7.73 -3.57 8.68
N GLY A 68 -7.78 -2.71 7.66
CA GLY A 68 -8.84 -2.73 6.64
C GLY A 68 -8.94 -4.07 5.91
N ALA A 69 -7.83 -4.80 5.79
CA ALA A 69 -7.75 -6.13 5.18
C ALA A 69 -7.87 -7.29 6.19
N LYS A 70 -8.62 -7.10 7.28
CA LYS A 70 -8.74 -8.06 8.39
C LYS A 70 -8.92 -9.53 7.96
N LYS A 71 -9.80 -9.81 7.00
CA LYS A 71 -10.01 -11.19 6.51
C LYS A 71 -8.76 -11.83 5.93
N LEU A 72 -7.92 -11.10 5.21
CA LEU A 72 -6.66 -11.65 4.67
C LEU A 72 -5.61 -11.80 5.78
N MET A 73 -5.58 -10.87 6.74
CA MET A 73 -4.70 -10.96 7.90
C MET A 73 -5.05 -12.18 8.77
N GLU A 74 -6.34 -12.48 8.96
CA GLU A 74 -6.82 -13.68 9.65
C GLU A 74 -6.46 -14.98 8.92
N LEU A 75 -6.24 -14.92 7.60
CA LEU A 75 -5.72 -16.04 6.81
C LEU A 75 -4.18 -16.17 6.88
N GLY A 76 -3.51 -15.27 7.60
CA GLY A 76 -2.05 -15.27 7.77
C GLY A 76 -1.28 -14.36 6.81
N LEU A 77 -1.96 -13.51 6.03
CA LEU A 77 -1.26 -12.54 5.18
C LEU A 77 -0.65 -11.42 6.03
N GLU A 78 0.67 -11.33 6.01
CA GLU A 78 1.41 -10.18 6.52
C GLU A 78 1.70 -9.22 5.37
N PHE A 79 1.23 -7.97 5.48
CA PHE A 79 1.40 -6.97 4.44
C PHE A 79 2.76 -6.27 4.53
N ILE A 80 3.38 -6.06 3.38
CA ILE A 80 4.59 -5.26 3.22
C ILE A 80 4.23 -3.78 3.46
N PRO A 81 4.94 -3.08 4.36
CA PRO A 81 4.59 -1.73 4.77
C PRO A 81 4.74 -0.71 3.63
N MET A 82 3.96 0.38 3.69
CA MET A 82 3.96 1.47 2.71
C MET A 82 5.37 1.99 2.36
N GLU A 83 6.26 2.08 3.34
CA GLU A 83 7.64 2.50 3.10
C GLU A 83 8.37 1.60 2.08
N GLN A 84 8.23 0.28 2.22
CA GLN A 84 8.85 -0.67 1.32
C GLN A 84 8.14 -0.69 -0.04
N ILE A 85 6.81 -0.50 -0.07
CA ILE A 85 6.05 -0.34 -1.32
C ILE A 85 6.60 0.83 -2.14
N ILE A 86 6.83 1.98 -1.49
CA ILE A 86 7.36 3.18 -2.15
C ILE A 86 8.80 2.92 -2.60
N LYS A 87 9.65 2.34 -1.75
CA LYS A 87 11.05 2.05 -2.09
C LYS A 87 11.18 1.13 -3.30
N ASP A 88 10.48 0.00 -3.30
CA ASP A 88 10.55 -0.98 -4.40
C ASP A 88 10.03 -0.37 -5.71
N ALA A 89 8.99 0.47 -5.65
CA ALA A 89 8.47 1.16 -6.83
C ALA A 89 9.49 2.16 -7.39
N VAL A 90 10.08 3.02 -6.55
CA VAL A 90 11.07 4.02 -6.98
C VAL A 90 12.32 3.35 -7.54
N GLU A 91 12.87 2.33 -6.88
CA GLU A 91 14.04 1.60 -7.40
C GLU A 91 13.75 0.88 -8.73
N SER A 92 12.54 0.33 -8.89
CA SER A 92 12.10 -0.29 -10.16
C SER A 92 11.99 0.76 -11.28
N LEU A 93 11.55 1.98 -10.98
CA LEU A 93 11.47 3.06 -11.96
C LEU A 93 12.87 3.63 -12.30
N LYS A 94 13.74 3.82 -11.31
CA LYS A 94 15.15 4.25 -11.50
C LYS A 94 15.92 3.27 -12.36
N SER A 95 15.87 1.98 -12.03
CA SER A 95 16.58 0.92 -12.79
C SER A 95 16.13 0.80 -14.24
N LYS A 96 14.91 1.25 -14.56
CA LYS A 96 14.37 1.30 -15.92
C LYS A 96 14.60 2.65 -16.62
N GLY A 97 15.24 3.61 -15.97
CA GLY A 97 15.48 4.95 -16.51
C GLY A 97 14.19 5.76 -16.71
N LEU A 98 13.11 5.44 -16.00
CA LEU A 98 11.81 6.11 -16.12
C LEU A 98 11.72 7.35 -15.23
N ILE A 99 12.54 7.41 -14.19
CA ILE A 99 12.75 8.57 -13.32
C ILE A 99 14.25 8.72 -13.05
N PRO A 100 14.74 9.95 -12.85
CA PRO A 100 16.16 10.22 -12.61
C PRO A 100 16.67 9.67 -11.28
#